data_AF-A0ABD0SSI3-F1
#
_entry.id   AF-A0ABD0SSI3-F1
#
_cell.length_a   1.000
_cell.length_b   1.000
_cell.length_c   1.000
_cell.angle_alpha   90.00
_cell.angle_beta   90.00
_cell.angle_gamma   90.00
#
_symmetry.space_group_name_H-M   'P 1'
#
loop_
_entity.id
_entity.type
_entity.pdbx_description
1 polymer ?
#
loop_
_entity_poly.entity_id
_entity_poly.type
_entity_poly.pdbx_seq_one_letter_code
_entity_poly.pdbx_strand_id
1 'polypeptide(L)'
;MCVRFLLLRKFFILAVAVTAVSSTSLCPCVKVYQPVCGSDGITYPNICTLKCKQTSDHNLTLGYEGECEELCFCPLDYNPVCGRNGETYPNNCAFKCAKSSNTGLELSHKGECSNENIRAKKSIESQLDCPCTKKLSQVCGTDGNTYGNACLLRCAAKIKPGLKIAHKNRCLFHIKNPILTSCTCPYTIQYVCGTDGATYDNPCILKCAADTNPGLGRAHRGRCENKTYFS
;
A
#
# COMPACT_ATOMS: atom_id res chain seq x y z
N MET A 1 -36.17 83.28 -23.87
CA MET A 1 -37.27 82.34 -23.56
C MET A 1 -37.20 81.24 -24.62
N CYS A 2 -37.23 79.93 -24.38
CA CYS A 2 -37.28 79.11 -23.18
C CYS A 2 -36.77 77.69 -23.59
N VAL A 3 -35.74 77.21 -22.87
CA VAL A 3 -35.44 75.83 -22.41
C VAL A 3 -35.64 74.64 -23.40
N ARG A 4 -34.58 74.06 -23.99
CA ARG A 4 -33.61 73.02 -23.50
C ARG A 4 -34.13 71.56 -23.51
N PHE A 5 -33.79 70.86 -24.60
CA PHE A 5 -33.33 69.47 -24.74
C PHE A 5 -33.49 68.48 -23.56
N LEU A 6 -34.22 67.39 -23.86
CA LEU A 6 -33.86 65.97 -23.73
C LEU A 6 -33.48 65.36 -22.35
N LEU A 7 -34.18 64.25 -22.07
CA LEU A 7 -33.78 63.01 -21.37
C LEU A 7 -33.92 62.92 -19.83
N LEU A 8 -34.92 62.11 -19.44
CA LEU A 8 -35.00 61.16 -18.31
C LEU A 8 -34.10 61.44 -17.09
N ARG A 9 -34.68 62.00 -16.02
CA ARG A 9 -34.02 62.18 -14.72
C ARG A 9 -33.96 60.86 -13.91
N LYS A 10 -32.77 60.25 -13.92
CA LYS A 10 -31.98 59.78 -12.78
C LYS A 10 -32.73 59.08 -11.63
N PHE A 11 -32.81 57.76 -11.69
CA PHE A 11 -32.64 56.91 -10.50
C PHE A 11 -31.15 56.61 -10.36
N PHE A 12 -30.51 57.14 -9.32
CA PHE A 12 -29.16 56.73 -8.91
C PHE A 12 -29.22 56.43 -7.41
N ILE A 13 -29.62 55.20 -7.10
CA ILE A 13 -29.35 54.61 -5.78
C ILE A 13 -27.90 54.11 -5.87
N LEU A 14 -27.01 54.66 -5.03
CA LEU A 14 -25.64 54.17 -4.89
C LEU A 14 -25.69 52.74 -4.32
N ALA A 15 -25.64 51.73 -5.19
CA ALA A 15 -25.33 50.38 -4.77
C ALA A 15 -23.81 50.29 -4.60
N VAL A 16 -23.33 50.39 -3.36
CA VAL A 16 -21.96 50.00 -3.03
C VAL A 16 -21.89 48.49 -3.18
N ALA A 17 -21.35 48.03 -4.32
CA ALA A 17 -21.02 46.63 -4.52
C ALA A 17 -19.89 46.29 -3.56
N VAL A 18 -20.21 45.66 -2.43
CA VAL A 18 -19.23 44.95 -1.62
C VAL A 18 -18.74 43.79 -2.48
N THR A 19 -17.65 43.99 -3.20
CA THR A 19 -16.98 42.89 -3.89
C THR A 19 -16.45 41.96 -2.81
N ALA A 20 -17.17 40.86 -2.56
CA ALA A 20 -16.65 39.75 -1.79
C ALA A 20 -15.34 39.32 -2.46
N VAL A 21 -14.22 39.66 -1.84
CA VAL A 21 -12.90 39.20 -2.28
C VAL A 21 -12.92 37.69 -2.04
N SER A 22 -13.17 36.93 -3.11
CA SER A 22 -13.10 35.47 -3.07
C SER A 22 -11.69 35.13 -2.64
N SER A 23 -11.55 34.61 -1.42
CA SER A 23 -10.29 34.15 -0.85
C SER A 23 -9.86 32.90 -1.61
N THR A 24 -9.29 33.08 -2.80
CA THR A 24 -8.49 32.04 -3.43
C THR A 24 -7.27 31.87 -2.52
N SER A 25 -7.25 30.81 -1.73
CA SER A 25 -6.11 30.41 -0.91
C SER A 25 -4.88 30.30 -1.81
N LEU A 26 -4.09 31.38 -1.87
CA LEU A 26 -2.92 31.44 -2.73
C LEU A 26 -1.87 30.53 -2.09
N CYS A 27 -1.52 29.45 -2.78
CA CYS A 27 -0.47 28.54 -2.35
C CYS A 27 0.78 28.69 -3.22
N PRO A 28 1.63 29.68 -2.94
CA PRO A 28 2.86 29.87 -3.68
C PRO A 28 3.89 28.80 -3.26
N CYS A 29 3.85 27.63 -3.89
CA CYS A 29 4.83 26.57 -3.69
C CYS A 29 5.89 26.56 -4.79
N VAL A 30 7.15 26.37 -4.39
CA VAL A 30 8.25 26.11 -5.33
C VAL A 30 8.02 24.76 -6.01
N LYS A 31 8.27 24.70 -7.33
CA LYS A 31 8.16 23.45 -8.12
C LYS A 31 9.42 22.60 -7.95
N VAL A 32 9.63 22.10 -6.74
CA VAL A 32 10.69 21.13 -6.41
C VAL A 32 10.04 19.79 -6.15
N TYR A 33 10.54 18.72 -6.78
CA TYR A 33 10.02 17.37 -6.57
C TYR A 33 10.79 16.69 -5.44
N GLN A 34 10.17 16.65 -4.26
CA GLN A 34 10.64 15.96 -3.06
C GLN A 34 9.40 15.40 -2.38
N PRO A 35 8.88 14.27 -2.89
CA PRO A 35 7.51 13.85 -2.62
C PRO A 35 7.28 13.52 -1.15
N VAL A 36 6.05 13.72 -0.70
CA VAL A 36 5.58 13.30 0.62
C VAL A 36 4.22 12.63 0.49
N CYS A 37 3.96 11.62 1.32
CA CYS A 37 2.68 10.94 1.37
C CYS A 37 1.79 11.58 2.43
N GLY A 38 0.58 11.99 2.05
CA GLY A 38 -0.43 12.47 3.00
C GLY A 38 -1.17 11.33 3.70
N SER A 39 -1.81 11.64 4.84
CA SER A 39 -2.73 10.72 5.54
C SER A 39 -4.03 10.44 4.76
N ASP A 40 -4.18 11.03 3.60
CA ASP A 40 -5.23 10.72 2.62
C ASP A 40 -4.77 9.68 1.59
N GLY A 41 -3.53 9.19 1.70
CA GLY A 41 -2.92 8.28 0.73
C GLY A 41 -2.57 8.94 -0.60
N ILE A 42 -2.54 10.28 -0.66
CA ILE A 42 -2.17 11.04 -1.86
C ILE A 42 -0.70 11.46 -1.79
N THR A 43 0.03 11.22 -2.88
CA THR A 43 1.39 11.75 -3.06
C THR A 43 1.32 13.24 -3.39
N TYR A 44 1.92 14.05 -2.54
CA TYR A 44 2.12 15.47 -2.77
C TYR A 44 3.53 15.70 -3.34
N PRO A 45 3.70 16.49 -4.43
CA PRO A 45 5.00 16.74 -5.06
C PRO A 45 6.08 17.24 -4.09
N ASN A 46 5.65 17.97 -3.05
CA ASN A 46 6.48 18.36 -1.93
C ASN A 46 5.65 18.74 -0.70
N ILE A 47 6.33 18.90 0.44
CA ILE A 47 5.70 19.29 1.70
C ILE A 47 4.92 20.62 1.63
N CYS A 48 5.31 21.56 0.76
CA CYS A 48 4.56 22.80 0.57
C CYS A 48 3.19 22.52 -0.04
N THR A 49 3.12 21.67 -1.06
CA THR A 49 1.84 21.31 -1.70
C THR A 49 0.91 20.53 -0.76
N LEU A 50 1.44 19.71 0.15
CA LEU A 50 0.67 19.08 1.21
C LEU A 50 0.10 20.14 2.18
N LYS A 51 0.96 21.04 2.68
CA LYS A 51 0.54 22.14 3.59
C LYS A 51 -0.45 23.10 2.95
N CYS A 52 -0.33 23.33 1.65
CA CYS A 52 -1.32 24.05 0.89
C CYS A 52 -2.68 23.35 0.95
N LYS A 53 -2.73 22.05 0.72
CA LYS A 53 -4.00 21.30 0.80
C LYS A 53 -4.59 21.34 2.21
N GLN A 54 -3.74 21.33 3.25
CA GLN A 54 -4.15 21.47 4.66
C GLN A 54 -4.90 22.77 4.97
N THR A 55 -4.80 23.81 4.12
CA THR A 55 -5.61 25.03 4.30
C THR A 55 -7.08 24.81 3.96
N SER A 56 -7.40 23.76 3.21
CA SER A 56 -8.76 23.36 2.85
C SER A 56 -9.21 22.05 3.52
N ASP A 57 -8.27 21.23 3.97
CA ASP A 57 -8.52 19.98 4.68
C ASP A 57 -7.66 19.92 5.95
N HIS A 58 -8.21 20.38 7.07
CA HIS A 58 -7.46 20.44 8.33
C HIS A 58 -7.17 19.08 8.97
N ASN A 59 -7.80 17.99 8.50
CA ASN A 59 -7.54 16.63 8.98
C ASN A 59 -6.39 15.94 8.22
N LEU A 60 -5.98 16.50 7.08
CA LEU A 60 -4.83 16.03 6.33
C LEU A 60 -3.56 16.22 7.17
N THR A 61 -2.79 15.16 7.34
CA THR A 61 -1.48 15.18 8.01
C THR A 61 -0.42 14.56 7.11
N LEU A 62 0.85 14.79 7.44
CA LEU A 62 1.95 14.08 6.78
C LEU A 62 1.95 12.61 7.24
N GLY A 63 1.83 11.68 6.31
CA GLY A 63 2.03 10.25 6.54
C GLY A 63 3.51 9.91 6.67
N TYR A 64 4.30 10.13 5.60
CA TYR A 64 5.76 9.91 5.57
C TYR A 64 6.43 10.64 4.40
N GLU A 65 7.78 10.73 4.44
CA GLU A 65 8.59 11.27 3.35
C GLU A 65 8.74 10.24 2.21
N GLY A 66 8.57 10.67 0.97
CA GLY A 66 8.49 9.82 -0.21
C GLY A 66 7.10 9.83 -0.84
N GLU A 67 6.96 9.22 -2.02
CA GLU A 67 5.65 9.00 -2.62
C GLU A 67 4.84 8.02 -1.77
N CYS A 68 3.51 8.12 -1.81
CA CYS A 68 2.67 7.06 -1.29
C CYS A 68 2.96 5.78 -2.09
N GLU A 69 3.63 4.83 -1.45
CA GLU A 69 3.59 3.43 -1.86
C GLU A 69 2.13 2.94 -1.73
N GLU A 70 1.72 1.84 -2.39
CA GLU A 70 0.40 1.20 -2.17
C GLU A 70 0.27 0.58 -0.75
N LEU A 71 0.69 1.33 0.26
CA LEU A 71 0.48 1.08 1.67
C LEU A 71 -0.83 1.77 2.01
N CYS A 72 -1.87 0.97 2.14
CA CYS A 72 -3.20 1.48 2.39
C CYS A 72 -3.24 2.27 3.69
N PHE A 73 -3.48 3.57 3.57
CA PHE A 73 -3.77 4.41 4.71
C PHE A 73 -5.24 4.25 5.06
N CYS A 74 -5.53 3.60 6.19
CA CYS A 74 -6.88 3.44 6.68
C CYS A 74 -7.06 4.18 8.00
N PRO A 75 -8.20 4.88 8.20
CA PRO A 75 -8.50 5.42 9.51
C PRO A 75 -8.52 4.31 10.55
N LEU A 76 -8.21 4.64 11.81
CA LEU A 76 -8.17 3.69 12.92
C LEU A 76 -9.56 3.44 13.52
N ASP A 77 -10.63 3.78 12.81
CA ASP A 77 -11.99 3.52 13.25
C ASP A 77 -12.27 2.02 13.24
N TYR A 78 -12.89 1.53 14.32
CA TYR A 78 -13.22 0.11 14.46
C TYR A 78 -14.67 -0.13 14.06
N ASN A 79 -14.87 -0.50 12.79
CA ASN A 79 -16.16 -0.83 12.17
C ASN A 79 -16.01 -2.14 11.39
N PRO A 80 -15.87 -3.28 12.10
CA PRO A 80 -15.29 -4.48 11.54
C PRO A 80 -16.13 -5.10 10.42
N VAL A 81 -15.46 -5.79 9.51
CA VAL A 81 -16.09 -6.59 8.45
C VAL A 81 -15.41 -7.96 8.32
N CYS A 82 -16.18 -8.97 7.94
CA CYS A 82 -15.69 -10.33 7.74
C CYS A 82 -15.48 -10.61 6.26
N GLY A 83 -14.27 -11.04 5.87
CA GLY A 83 -14.00 -11.55 4.54
C GLY A 83 -14.43 -13.02 4.39
N ARG A 84 -14.69 -13.48 3.16
CA ARG A 84 -14.95 -14.91 2.86
C ARG A 84 -13.76 -15.82 3.17
N ASN A 85 -12.58 -15.24 3.30
CA ASN A 85 -11.39 -15.92 3.81
C ASN A 85 -11.42 -16.16 5.34
N GLY A 86 -12.48 -15.76 6.04
CA GLY A 86 -12.63 -15.92 7.48
C GLY A 86 -11.78 -14.97 8.32
N GLU A 87 -11.24 -13.91 7.72
CA GLU A 87 -10.49 -12.87 8.42
C GLU A 87 -11.36 -11.65 8.72
N THR A 88 -11.24 -11.14 9.95
CA THR A 88 -11.85 -9.89 10.37
C THR A 88 -10.94 -8.73 10.01
N TYR A 89 -11.48 -7.76 9.28
CA TYR A 89 -10.79 -6.51 8.96
C TYR A 89 -11.31 -5.40 9.87
N PRO A 90 -10.44 -4.55 10.46
CA PRO A 90 -10.83 -3.51 11.44
C PRO A 90 -11.90 -2.55 10.91
N ASN A 91 -11.86 -2.29 9.60
CA ASN A 91 -12.87 -1.53 8.89
C ASN A 91 -12.88 -1.88 7.40
N ASN A 92 -13.85 -1.32 6.69
CA ASN A 92 -14.01 -1.52 5.25
C ASN A 92 -12.82 -1.00 4.43
N CYS A 93 -12.10 0.03 4.91
CA CYS A 93 -10.88 0.47 4.25
C CYS A 93 -9.82 -0.63 4.29
N ALA A 94 -9.58 -1.21 5.47
CA ALA A 94 -8.61 -2.30 5.63
C ALA A 94 -8.99 -3.54 4.81
N PHE A 95 -10.28 -3.85 4.67
CA PHE A 95 -10.75 -4.91 3.79
C PHE A 95 -10.45 -4.63 2.31
N LYS A 96 -10.80 -3.43 1.81
CA LYS A 96 -10.55 -3.04 0.42
C LYS A 96 -9.05 -2.97 0.11
N CYS A 97 -8.25 -2.55 1.09
CA CYS A 97 -6.81 -2.63 1.03
C CYS A 97 -6.31 -4.05 0.80
N ALA A 98 -6.72 -4.98 1.66
CA ALA A 98 -6.31 -6.38 1.50
C ALA A 98 -6.78 -6.95 0.14
N LYS A 99 -7.93 -6.48 -0.36
CA LYS A 99 -8.47 -6.85 -1.68
C LYS A 99 -7.65 -6.31 -2.85
N SER A 100 -7.02 -5.13 -2.76
CA SER A 100 -6.16 -4.62 -3.85
C SER A 100 -4.96 -5.54 -4.08
N SER A 101 -4.43 -6.14 -3.00
CA SER A 101 -3.35 -7.13 -3.05
C SER A 101 -3.83 -8.58 -3.26
N ASN A 102 -5.13 -8.83 -3.14
CA ASN A 102 -5.74 -10.15 -3.29
C ASN A 102 -7.11 -10.02 -3.98
N THR A 103 -7.11 -10.02 -5.30
CA THR A 103 -8.32 -9.81 -6.13
C THR A 103 -9.42 -10.85 -5.87
N GLY A 104 -9.07 -12.04 -5.36
CA GLY A 104 -10.02 -13.09 -4.95
C GLY A 104 -10.65 -12.90 -3.57
N LEU A 105 -10.28 -11.85 -2.83
CA LEU A 105 -10.88 -11.53 -1.54
C LEU A 105 -12.28 -10.94 -1.72
N GLU A 106 -13.28 -11.63 -1.18
CA GLU A 106 -14.67 -11.19 -1.19
C GLU A 106 -15.20 -10.92 0.21
N LEU A 107 -16.13 -9.97 0.32
CA LEU A 107 -16.77 -9.63 1.58
C LEU A 107 -17.79 -10.73 1.93
N SER A 108 -17.77 -11.21 3.16
CA SER A 108 -18.77 -12.16 3.66
C SER A 108 -19.95 -11.40 4.27
N HIS A 109 -19.72 -10.66 5.35
CA HIS A 109 -20.75 -9.89 6.03
C HIS A 109 -20.15 -8.73 6.83
N LYS A 110 -20.98 -7.78 7.27
CA LYS A 110 -20.59 -6.73 8.22
C LYS A 110 -20.44 -7.31 9.63
N GLY A 111 -19.60 -6.69 10.44
CA GLY A 111 -19.21 -7.22 11.75
C GLY A 111 -18.00 -8.16 11.67
N GLU A 112 -17.48 -8.54 12.82
CA GLU A 112 -16.38 -9.50 12.92
C GLU A 112 -16.81 -10.88 12.42
N CYS A 113 -15.88 -11.68 11.92
CA CYS A 113 -16.17 -13.07 11.61
C CYS A 113 -16.62 -13.82 12.87
N SER A 114 -17.73 -14.56 12.79
CA SER A 114 -18.17 -15.42 13.88
C SER A 114 -17.18 -16.56 14.10
N ASN A 115 -17.06 -17.04 15.34
CA ASN A 115 -16.21 -18.18 15.70
C ASN A 115 -16.55 -19.48 14.92
N GLU A 116 -17.70 -19.53 14.25
CA GLU A 116 -18.13 -20.64 13.40
C GLU A 116 -17.47 -20.63 12.02
N ASN A 117 -17.27 -19.45 11.42
CA ASN A 117 -16.51 -19.29 10.16
C ASN A 117 -15.00 -19.38 10.38
N ILE A 118 -14.53 -19.04 11.60
CA ILE A 118 -13.18 -19.37 12.04
C ILE A 118 -13.05 -20.89 12.23
N ARG A 119 -14.07 -21.61 12.71
CA ARG A 119 -14.03 -23.06 12.94
C ARG A 119 -13.79 -23.90 11.69
N ALA A 120 -14.22 -23.46 10.50
CA ALA A 120 -13.93 -24.18 9.25
C ALA A 120 -12.47 -24.05 8.78
N LYS A 121 -11.79 -22.94 9.13
CA LYS A 121 -10.36 -22.71 8.87
C LYS A 121 -9.48 -23.22 10.03
N LYS A 122 -10.01 -23.12 11.25
CA LYS A 122 -9.41 -23.56 12.52
C LYS A 122 -9.58 -25.06 12.75
N SER A 123 -10.50 -25.77 12.09
CA SER A 123 -10.62 -27.23 12.20
C SER A 123 -9.40 -27.97 11.64
N ILE A 124 -8.70 -27.39 10.66
CA ILE A 124 -7.47 -27.97 10.12
C ILE A 124 -6.25 -27.57 10.98
N GLU A 125 -6.27 -26.37 11.57
CA GLU A 125 -5.13 -25.82 12.34
C GLU A 125 -5.18 -26.13 13.85
N SER A 126 -6.36 -26.34 14.44
CA SER A 126 -6.54 -26.65 15.88
C SER A 126 -6.47 -28.13 16.21
N GLN A 127 -6.36 -29.00 15.21
CA GLN A 127 -6.19 -30.43 15.43
C GLN A 127 -4.72 -30.82 15.64
N LEU A 128 -3.83 -29.81 15.67
CA LEU A 128 -2.40 -30.01 15.70
C LEU A 128 -1.78 -29.44 16.97
N ASP A 129 -1.57 -30.30 17.96
CA ASP A 129 -0.77 -29.96 19.12
C ASP A 129 0.68 -29.67 18.69
N CYS A 130 1.08 -28.42 18.88
CA CYS A 130 2.36 -27.88 18.48
C CYS A 130 2.90 -26.97 19.58
N PRO A 131 3.53 -27.54 20.61
CA PRO A 131 4.16 -26.78 21.68
C PRO A 131 5.42 -26.08 21.15
N CYS A 132 5.23 -24.96 20.46
CA CYS A 132 6.30 -24.11 19.94
C CYS A 132 6.49 -22.89 20.83
N THR A 133 7.75 -22.49 21.04
CA THR A 133 8.05 -21.24 21.74
C THR A 133 7.71 -20.05 20.85
N LYS A 134 7.37 -18.90 21.46
CA LYS A 134 7.17 -17.61 20.75
C LYS A 134 8.47 -16.91 20.37
N LYS A 135 9.61 -17.62 20.41
CA LYS A 135 10.90 -17.07 20.00
C LYS A 135 10.85 -16.77 18.49
N LEU A 136 11.03 -15.51 18.14
CA LEU A 136 11.09 -15.09 16.74
C LEU A 136 12.47 -15.47 16.17
N SER A 137 12.48 -16.37 15.19
CA SER A 137 13.68 -16.86 14.51
C SER A 137 13.26 -17.35 13.12
N GLN A 138 12.88 -16.40 12.28
CA GLN A 138 12.11 -16.64 11.05
C GLN A 138 12.81 -17.62 10.10
N VAL A 139 12.00 -18.38 9.37
CA VAL A 139 12.44 -19.30 8.30
C VAL A 139 11.50 -19.17 7.10
N CYS A 140 12.02 -19.45 5.90
CA CYS A 140 11.23 -19.51 4.69
C CYS A 140 10.83 -20.97 4.40
N GLY A 141 9.55 -21.20 4.12
CA GLY A 141 9.03 -22.49 3.69
C GLY A 141 9.24 -22.74 2.21
N THR A 142 9.23 -24.01 1.80
CA THR A 142 9.15 -24.41 0.38
C THR A 142 7.86 -23.98 -0.29
N ASP A 143 6.86 -23.55 0.49
CA ASP A 143 5.61 -22.95 0.01
C ASP A 143 5.69 -21.42 -0.15
N GLY A 144 6.88 -20.82 0.01
CA GLY A 144 7.11 -19.38 -0.12
C GLY A 144 6.61 -18.55 1.07
N ASN A 145 6.14 -19.18 2.14
CA ASN A 145 5.66 -18.49 3.34
C ASN A 145 6.75 -18.31 4.40
N THR A 146 6.75 -17.14 5.06
CA THR A 146 7.61 -16.88 6.21
C THR A 146 6.96 -17.41 7.49
N TYR A 147 7.66 -18.29 8.19
CA TYR A 147 7.23 -18.81 9.48
C TYR A 147 7.97 -18.11 10.61
N GLY A 148 7.27 -17.83 11.71
CA GLY A 148 7.86 -17.13 12.87
C GLY A 148 9.07 -17.83 13.47
N ASN A 149 9.10 -19.17 13.38
CA ASN A 149 10.28 -19.97 13.63
C ASN A 149 10.19 -21.37 12.97
N ALA A 150 11.30 -22.11 13.03
CA ALA A 150 11.40 -23.46 12.50
C ALA A 150 10.41 -24.47 13.15
N CYS A 151 10.03 -24.27 14.41
CA CYS A 151 9.03 -25.11 15.06
C CYS A 151 7.65 -24.91 14.43
N LEU A 152 7.25 -23.65 14.22
CA LEU A 152 5.99 -23.30 13.57
C LEU A 152 5.91 -23.82 12.13
N LEU A 153 7.02 -23.81 11.37
CA LEU A 153 7.05 -24.44 10.04
C LEU A 153 6.86 -25.95 10.13
N ARG A 154 7.60 -26.64 11.00
CA ARG A 154 7.46 -28.10 11.17
C ARG A 154 6.08 -28.49 11.68
N CYS A 155 5.47 -27.64 12.49
CA CYS A 155 4.08 -27.77 12.87
C CYS A 155 3.20 -27.75 11.62
N ALA A 156 3.23 -26.68 10.82
CA ALA A 156 2.45 -26.60 9.59
C ALA A 156 2.72 -27.78 8.62
N ALA A 157 3.95 -28.31 8.59
CA ALA A 157 4.31 -29.45 7.75
C ALA A 157 3.62 -30.77 8.13
N LYS A 158 3.10 -30.91 9.36
CA LYS A 158 2.33 -32.12 9.76
C LYS A 158 1.02 -32.25 8.96
N ILE A 159 0.47 -31.14 8.47
CA ILE A 159 -0.78 -31.09 7.68
C ILE A 159 -0.56 -30.62 6.23
N LYS A 160 0.66 -30.19 5.89
CA LYS A 160 1.06 -29.78 4.54
C LYS A 160 2.18 -30.70 4.02
N PRO A 161 1.85 -31.82 3.35
CA PRO A 161 2.83 -32.72 2.77
C PRO A 161 3.81 -31.97 1.84
N GLY A 162 5.11 -32.23 2.00
CA GLY A 162 6.16 -31.58 1.19
C GLY A 162 6.62 -30.21 1.68
N LEU A 163 5.98 -29.62 2.70
CA LEU A 163 6.45 -28.39 3.32
C LEU A 163 7.75 -28.64 4.10
N LYS A 164 8.82 -27.96 3.70
CA LYS A 164 10.15 -28.00 4.34
C LYS A 164 10.67 -26.59 4.53
N ILE A 165 11.71 -26.44 5.34
CA ILE A 165 12.47 -25.18 5.38
C ILE A 165 13.21 -25.07 4.05
N ALA A 166 12.90 -24.04 3.26
CA ALA A 166 13.65 -23.68 2.06
C ALA A 166 14.99 -23.06 2.46
N HIS A 167 14.95 -22.01 3.30
CA HIS A 167 16.16 -21.37 3.82
C HIS A 167 15.93 -20.69 5.17
N LYS A 168 17.02 -20.31 5.83
CA LYS A 168 17.00 -19.52 7.07
C LYS A 168 16.60 -18.07 6.76
N ASN A 169 15.97 -17.39 7.72
CA ASN A 169 15.36 -16.05 7.61
C ASN A 169 14.02 -16.04 6.86
N ARG A 170 13.31 -14.91 6.91
CA ARG A 170 12.05 -14.73 6.18
C ARG A 170 12.24 -14.95 4.68
N CYS A 171 11.16 -15.31 4.00
CA CYS A 171 11.13 -15.32 2.54
C CYS A 171 11.41 -13.92 2.00
N LEU A 172 12.18 -13.86 0.92
CA LEU A 172 12.39 -12.67 0.12
C LEU A 172 11.14 -12.39 -0.73
N PHE A 173 10.86 -11.14 -1.06
CA PHE A 173 9.55 -10.70 -1.61
C PHE A 173 9.19 -11.34 -2.98
N HIS A 174 10.13 -12.05 -3.60
CA HIS A 174 9.98 -12.68 -4.93
C HIS A 174 9.64 -14.17 -4.91
N ILE A 175 9.46 -14.81 -3.75
CA ILE A 175 9.15 -16.26 -3.66
C ILE A 175 7.63 -16.53 -3.86
N LYS A 176 7.01 -15.87 -4.83
CA LYS A 176 5.87 -16.44 -5.57
C LYS A 176 6.31 -17.07 -6.88
N ASN A 177 7.59 -16.92 -7.25
CA ASN A 177 8.20 -17.57 -8.40
C ASN A 177 9.03 -18.79 -7.92
N PRO A 178 8.63 -20.04 -8.27
CA PRO A 178 9.35 -21.27 -7.90
C PRO A 178 10.82 -21.28 -8.29
N ILE A 179 11.19 -20.51 -9.32
CA ILE A 179 12.53 -20.48 -9.91
C ILE A 179 13.57 -19.82 -8.98
N LEU A 180 13.15 -18.89 -8.12
CA LEU A 180 14.06 -18.19 -7.21
C LEU A 180 14.38 -18.96 -5.92
N THR A 181 13.77 -20.13 -5.72
CA THR A 181 13.98 -20.95 -4.50
C THR A 181 15.33 -21.65 -4.44
N SER A 182 16.07 -21.76 -5.56
CA SER A 182 17.41 -22.38 -5.64
C SER A 182 18.56 -21.39 -5.50
N CYS A 183 18.28 -20.09 -5.38
CA CYS A 183 19.30 -19.05 -5.37
C CYS A 183 20.08 -19.00 -4.05
N THR A 184 21.39 -19.23 -4.11
CA THR A 184 22.28 -19.02 -2.97
C THR A 184 22.79 -17.58 -2.97
N CYS A 185 22.06 -16.68 -2.33
CA CYS A 185 22.38 -15.26 -2.30
C CYS A 185 22.51 -14.72 -0.87
N PRO A 186 23.37 -13.71 -0.64
CA PRO A 186 23.45 -13.04 0.65
C PRO A 186 22.15 -12.34 0.97
N TYR A 187 21.79 -12.32 2.26
CA TYR A 187 20.61 -11.64 2.78
C TYR A 187 20.90 -10.15 3.02
N THR A 188 21.28 -9.45 1.95
CA THR A 188 21.50 -7.99 1.96
C THR A 188 20.37 -7.32 1.19
N ILE A 189 19.84 -6.20 1.69
CA ILE A 189 18.84 -5.41 0.97
C ILE A 189 19.55 -4.30 0.20
N GLN A 190 19.55 -4.41 -1.11
CA GLN A 190 20.12 -3.47 -2.08
C GLN A 190 19.26 -3.48 -3.33
N TYR A 191 18.07 -2.87 -3.26
CA TYR A 191 17.06 -3.00 -4.32
C TYR A 191 17.62 -2.72 -5.72
N VAL A 192 17.19 -3.54 -6.69
CA VAL A 192 17.55 -3.43 -8.10
C VAL A 192 16.31 -3.63 -8.96
N CYS A 193 16.12 -2.81 -9.98
CA CYS A 193 15.06 -3.00 -10.97
C CYS A 193 15.56 -3.88 -12.11
N GLY A 194 14.84 -4.96 -12.41
CA GLY A 194 15.08 -5.82 -13.55
C GLY A 194 14.52 -5.25 -14.86
N THR A 195 15.02 -5.71 -16.00
CA THR A 195 14.48 -5.38 -17.33
C THR A 195 13.06 -5.91 -17.56
N ASP A 196 12.61 -6.83 -16.71
CA ASP A 196 11.25 -7.34 -16.63
C ASP A 196 10.29 -6.44 -15.83
N GLY A 197 10.77 -5.31 -15.31
CA GLY A 197 9.97 -4.42 -14.46
C GLY A 197 9.75 -4.95 -13.04
N ALA A 198 10.39 -6.05 -12.65
CA ALA A 198 10.36 -6.53 -11.28
C ALA A 198 11.48 -5.89 -10.46
N THR A 199 11.15 -5.44 -9.24
CA THR A 199 12.17 -5.11 -8.24
C THR A 199 12.83 -6.41 -7.77
N TYR A 200 14.09 -6.38 -7.36
CA TYR A 200 14.83 -7.49 -6.77
C TYR A 200 15.49 -7.01 -5.48
N ASP A 201 15.40 -7.80 -4.42
CA ASP A 201 15.93 -7.44 -3.08
C ASP A 201 17.43 -7.13 -3.09
N ASN A 202 18.20 -7.77 -3.98
CA ASN A 202 19.60 -7.43 -4.23
C ASN A 202 20.10 -7.89 -5.61
N PRO A 203 21.28 -7.43 -6.06
CA PRO A 203 21.83 -7.80 -7.35
C PRO A 203 22.06 -9.30 -7.55
N CYS A 204 22.33 -10.06 -6.46
CA CYS A 204 22.52 -11.50 -6.56
C CYS A 204 21.20 -12.19 -6.95
N ILE A 205 20.09 -11.79 -6.34
CA ILE A 205 18.76 -12.35 -6.65
C ILE A 205 18.38 -12.08 -8.11
N LEU A 206 18.64 -10.85 -8.60
CA LEU A 206 18.44 -10.53 -10.02
C LEU A 206 19.28 -11.41 -10.94
N LYS A 207 20.57 -11.59 -10.62
CA LYS A 207 21.47 -12.42 -11.41
C LYS A 207 21.02 -13.89 -11.43
N CYS A 208 20.62 -14.42 -10.27
CA CYS A 208 20.13 -15.79 -10.19
C CYS A 208 18.83 -15.99 -10.98
N ALA A 209 17.92 -15.00 -10.97
CA ALA A 209 16.75 -15.05 -11.82
C ALA A 209 17.13 -15.03 -13.31
N ALA A 210 18.16 -14.27 -13.70
CA ALA A 210 18.66 -14.20 -15.06
C ALA A 210 19.26 -15.52 -15.59
N ASP A 211 19.77 -16.39 -14.70
CA ASP A 211 20.30 -17.71 -15.09
C ASP A 211 19.23 -18.59 -15.78
N THR A 212 17.95 -18.30 -15.53
CA THR A 212 16.80 -19.01 -16.12
C THR A 212 15.98 -18.15 -17.10
N ASN A 213 16.33 -16.87 -17.23
CA ASN A 213 15.68 -15.92 -18.12
C ASN A 213 16.75 -15.11 -18.88
N PRO A 214 17.15 -15.55 -20.09
CA PRO A 214 18.24 -14.94 -20.86
C PRO A 214 18.03 -13.45 -21.21
N GLY A 215 16.80 -12.94 -21.14
CA GLY A 215 16.47 -11.53 -21.38
C GLY A 215 16.43 -10.66 -20.13
N LEU A 216 16.61 -11.27 -18.95
CA LEU A 216 16.57 -10.58 -17.67
C LEU A 216 17.95 -9.99 -17.35
N GLY A 217 18.00 -8.67 -17.26
CA GLY A 217 19.16 -7.91 -16.84
C GLY A 217 18.76 -6.85 -15.84
N ARG A 218 19.71 -5.99 -15.47
CA ARG A 218 19.43 -4.82 -14.62
C ARG A 218 18.94 -3.66 -15.48
N ALA A 219 17.73 -3.18 -15.23
CA ALA A 219 17.25 -1.90 -15.76
C ALA A 219 17.93 -0.72 -15.04
N HIS A 220 17.81 -0.64 -13.71
CA HIS A 220 18.47 0.39 -12.90
C HIS A 220 18.68 -0.04 -11.44
N ARG A 221 19.45 0.74 -10.69
CA ARG A 221 19.57 0.58 -9.23
C ARG A 221 18.32 1.15 -8.55
N GLY A 222 17.96 0.60 -7.40
CA GLY A 222 16.73 0.94 -6.69
C GLY A 222 15.56 0.04 -7.11
N ARG A 223 14.38 0.29 -6.56
CA ARG A 223 13.15 -0.41 -6.93
C ARG A 223 12.69 0.01 -8.31
N CYS A 224 11.95 -0.83 -9.03
CA CYS A 224 11.26 -0.40 -10.24
C CYS A 224 10.17 0.62 -9.88
N GLU A 225 10.08 1.68 -10.67
CA GLU A 225 8.95 2.60 -10.64
C GLU A 225 7.80 1.97 -11.44
N ASN A 226 6.57 1.99 -10.91
CA ASN A 226 5.39 1.67 -11.71
C ASN A 226 5.20 2.79 -12.75
N LYS A 227 5.79 2.62 -13.94
CA LYS A 227 5.47 3.47 -15.10
C LYS A 227 4.10 3.08 -15.65
N THR A 228 3.04 3.44 -14.95
CA THR A 228 1.74 3.68 -15.57
C THR A 228 1.57 5.18 -15.73
N TYR A 229 2.25 5.75 -16.73
CA TYR A 229 1.98 7.10 -17.22
C TYR A 229 1.05 7.01 -18.42
N PHE A 230 -0.16 7.54 -18.23
CA PHE A 230 -1.03 8.28 -19.17
C PHE A 230 -1.40 7.66 -20.53
N SER A 231 -2.71 7.52 -20.72
CA SER A 231 -3.43 8.01 -21.90
C SER A 231 -4.69 8.74 -21.45
#